data_AF-A0A353BY16-F1
#
_entry.id   AF-A0A353BY16-F1
#
_cell.length_a   1.000
_cell.length_b   1.000
_cell.length_c   1.000
_cell.angle_alpha   90.00
_cell.angle_beta   90.00
_cell.angle_gamma   90.00
#
_symmetry.space_group_name_H-M   'P 1'
#
loop_
_entity.id
_entity.type
_entity.pdbx_description
1 polymer ?
#
loop_
_entity_poly.entity_id
_entity_poly.type
_entity_poly.pdbx_seq_one_letter_code
_entity_poly.pdbx_strand_id
1 'polypeptide(L)'
;FNIAGQETIYRPIVPVTALNAYGISMFSMGDVSETNASHTIIEEDPAKKTYRRIFIKNQIVIGAIIIGDTSKSPLLKTAIEQKLPLERIDCQVITIDELLELLKTIV
;
A
#
# COMPACT_ATOMS: atom_id res chain seq x y z
N PHE A 1 -14.64 -28.40 -4.53
CA PHE A 1 -14.34 -27.57 -3.34
C PHE A 1 -14.32 -28.42 -2.09
N ASN A 2 -13.71 -27.95 -1.00
CA ASN A 2 -13.60 -28.70 0.27
C ASN A 2 -14.93 -29.29 0.77
N ILE A 3 -16.04 -28.54 0.64
CA ILE A 3 -17.39 -29.01 1.02
C ILE A 3 -17.91 -30.20 0.19
N ALA A 4 -17.36 -30.41 -1.00
CA ALA A 4 -17.68 -31.52 -1.90
C ALA A 4 -16.64 -32.65 -1.82
N GLY A 5 -15.83 -32.70 -0.75
CA GLY A 5 -14.81 -33.74 -0.54
C GLY A 5 -13.55 -33.59 -1.40
N GLN A 6 -13.36 -32.47 -2.10
CA GLN A 6 -12.13 -32.18 -2.83
C GLN A 6 -11.13 -31.45 -1.93
N GLU A 7 -9.91 -31.98 -1.77
CA GLU A 7 -8.85 -31.28 -1.06
C GLU A 7 -8.38 -30.04 -1.84
N THR A 8 -8.71 -28.86 -1.33
CA THR A 8 -8.31 -27.58 -1.93
C THR A 8 -7.69 -26.68 -0.86
N ILE A 9 -6.46 -26.21 -1.11
CA ILE A 9 -5.76 -25.30 -0.19
C ILE A 9 -6.09 -23.85 -0.56
N TYR A 10 -6.58 -23.08 0.42
CA TYR A 10 -6.75 -21.63 0.25
C TYR A 10 -5.37 -20.96 0.16
N ARG A 11 -5.19 -20.16 -0.89
CA ARG A 11 -4.01 -19.31 -1.07
C ARG A 11 -4.40 -17.88 -0.68
N PRO A 12 -3.87 -17.33 0.43
CA PRO A 12 -4.17 -15.97 0.83
C PRO A 12 -3.81 -14.99 -0.28
N ILE A 13 -4.76 -14.12 -0.62
CA ILE A 13 -4.49 -12.93 -1.42
C ILE A 13 -4.16 -11.77 -0.49
N VAL A 14 -3.37 -10.82 -0.97
CA VAL A 14 -3.07 -9.60 -0.20
C VAL A 14 -4.39 -8.84 0.02
N PRO A 15 -4.75 -8.49 1.28
CA PRO A 15 -5.97 -7.75 1.56
C PRO A 15 -5.98 -6.40 0.87
N VAL A 16 -7.07 -6.07 0.19
CA VAL A 16 -7.31 -4.76 -0.43
C VAL A 16 -8.72 -4.29 -0.10
N THR A 17 -8.82 -3.03 0.30
CA THR A 17 -10.07 -2.34 0.61
C THR A 17 -10.11 -1.07 -0.21
N ALA A 18 -11.13 -0.92 -1.05
CA ALA A 18 -11.41 0.31 -1.79
C ALA A 18 -12.78 0.85 -1.38
N LEU A 19 -12.89 2.15 -1.19
CA LEU A 19 -14.14 2.84 -0.88
C LEU A 19 -14.26 4.07 -1.79
N ASN A 20 -15.42 4.20 -2.42
CA ASN A 20 -15.80 5.41 -3.14
C ASN A 20 -17.20 5.79 -2.66
N ALA A 21 -17.27 6.68 -1.68
CA ALA A 21 -18.51 7.04 -1.01
C ALA A 21 -18.43 8.47 -0.47
N TYR A 22 -19.55 9.18 -0.46
CA TYR A 22 -19.65 10.53 0.12
C TYR A 22 -18.63 11.55 -0.43
N GLY A 23 -18.23 11.40 -1.71
CA GLY A 23 -17.19 12.23 -2.32
C GLY A 23 -15.77 11.96 -1.81
N ILE A 24 -15.56 10.84 -1.13
CA ILE A 24 -14.27 10.36 -0.65
C ILE A 24 -13.89 9.10 -1.43
N SER A 25 -12.70 9.12 -2.01
CA SER A 25 -12.05 7.96 -2.58
C SER A 25 -10.95 7.49 -1.62
N MET A 26 -10.96 6.20 -1.28
CA MET A 26 -9.99 5.58 -0.39
C MET A 26 -9.51 4.24 -0.96
N PHE A 27 -8.22 3.99 -0.77
CA PHE A 27 -7.55 2.74 -1.05
C PHE A 27 -6.72 2.34 0.17
N SER A 28 -6.86 1.10 0.63
CA SER A 28 -6.03 0.51 1.67
C SER A 28 -5.63 -0.89 1.25
N MET A 29 -4.36 -1.25 1.42
CA MET A 29 -3.85 -2.55 1.00
C MET A 29 -2.69 -3.03 1.87
N GLY A 30 -2.59 -4.34 2.03
CA GLY A 30 -1.47 -4.99 2.71
C GLY A 30 -1.55 -4.93 4.24
N ASP A 31 -0.39 -4.92 4.89
CA ASP A 31 -0.24 -4.82 6.33
C ASP A 31 -0.12 -3.36 6.76
N VAL A 32 -1.19 -2.85 7.36
CA VAL A 32 -1.30 -1.47 7.87
C VAL A 32 -1.11 -1.38 9.38
N SER A 33 -0.56 -2.43 10.01
CA SER A 33 -0.24 -2.43 11.44
C SER A 33 1.05 -1.66 11.72
N GLU A 34 1.00 -0.69 12.63
CA GLU A 34 2.19 0.07 13.04
C GLU A 34 3.26 -0.80 13.68
N THR A 35 2.87 -1.86 14.38
CA THR A 35 3.80 -2.78 15.06
C THR A 35 4.63 -3.63 14.08
N ASN A 36 4.14 -3.80 12.85
CA ASN A 36 4.78 -4.65 11.86
C ASN A 36 5.70 -3.87 10.91
N ALA A 37 5.50 -2.55 10.78
CA ALA A 37 6.33 -1.67 9.98
C ALA A 37 7.59 -1.25 10.73
N SER A 38 8.74 -1.26 10.06
CA SER A 38 9.96 -0.66 10.59
C SER A 38 10.02 0.85 10.34
N HIS A 39 9.28 1.32 9.34
CA HIS A 39 9.19 2.73 8.99
C HIS A 39 7.82 3.06 8.39
N THR A 40 7.33 4.27 8.63
CA THR A 40 6.10 4.76 8.01
C THR A 40 6.27 6.18 7.52
N ILE A 41 5.84 6.43 6.28
CA ILE A 41 5.79 7.77 5.70
C ILE A 41 4.34 8.24 5.78
N ILE A 42 4.10 9.41 6.36
CA ILE A 42 2.76 9.98 6.55
C ILE A 42 2.73 11.37 5.92
N GLU A 43 1.75 11.61 5.05
CA GLU A 43 1.48 12.92 4.48
C GLU A 43 -0.02 13.19 4.52
N GLU A 44 -0.40 14.30 5.13
CA GLU A 44 -1.78 14.72 5.23
C GLU A 44 -1.92 16.21 4.91
N ASP A 45 -3.01 16.54 4.21
CA ASP A 45 -3.39 17.91 3.92
C ASP A 45 -4.88 18.03 4.23
N PRO A 46 -5.23 18.53 5.43
CA PRO A 46 -6.63 18.70 5.84
C PRO A 46 -7.41 19.64 4.92
N ALA A 47 -6.76 20.65 4.33
CA ALA A 47 -7.40 21.58 3.41
C ALA A 47 -7.81 20.89 2.10
N LYS A 48 -7.00 19.94 1.63
CA LYS A 48 -7.29 19.11 0.45
C LYS A 48 -8.08 17.83 0.77
N LYS A 49 -8.34 17.55 2.05
CA LYS A 49 -8.96 16.30 2.54
C LYS A 49 -8.19 15.05 2.07
N THR A 50 -6.87 15.15 2.00
CA THR A 50 -6.01 14.04 1.58
C THR A 50 -5.25 13.48 2.76
N TYR A 51 -5.14 12.16 2.82
CA TYR A 51 -4.30 11.45 3.78
C TYR A 51 -3.62 10.29 3.07
N ARG A 52 -2.31 10.21 3.21
CA ARG A 52 -1.49 9.16 2.59
C ARG A 52 -0.55 8.62 3.65
N ARG A 53 -0.53 7.29 3.79
CA ARG A 53 0.38 6.59 4.68
C ARG A 53 0.92 5.34 4.03
N ILE A 54 2.24 5.20 4.04
CA ILE A 54 2.94 4.03 3.50
C ILE A 54 3.65 3.30 4.64
N PHE A 55 3.49 1.99 4.69
CA PHE A 55 4.10 1.11 5.69
C PHE A 55 5.23 0.32 5.05
N ILE A 56 6.43 0.43 5.62
CA ILE A 56 7.65 -0.15 5.07
C ILE A 56 8.28 -1.09 6.10
N LYS A 57 8.70 -2.27 5.65
CA LYS A 57 9.48 -3.22 6.44
C LYS A 57 10.57 -3.83 5.57
N ASN A 58 11.81 -3.86 6.07
CA ASN A 58 12.95 -4.44 5.37
C ASN A 58 13.09 -3.91 3.93
N GLN A 59 12.98 -2.59 3.74
CA GLN A 59 12.99 -1.93 2.43
C GLN A 59 11.90 -2.40 1.47
N ILE A 60 10.76 -2.91 1.93
CA ILE A 60 9.64 -3.30 1.07
C ILE A 60 8.39 -2.57 1.57
N VAL A 61 7.57 -2.09 0.64
CA VAL A 61 6.23 -1.57 0.97
C VAL A 61 5.34 -2.75 1.37
N ILE A 62 5.00 -2.83 2.65
CA ILE A 62 4.14 -3.90 3.18
C ILE A 62 2.67 -3.51 3.22
N GLY A 63 2.37 -2.21 3.20
CA GLY A 63 1.00 -1.71 3.17
C GLY A 63 0.91 -0.24 2.82
N ALA A 64 -0.29 0.21 2.48
CA ALA A 64 -0.59 1.60 2.14
C ALA A 64 -2.03 1.97 2.49
N ILE A 65 -2.24 3.22 2.87
CA ILE A 65 -3.55 3.87 3.02
C ILE A 65 -3.49 5.18 2.23
N ILE A 66 -4.42 5.38 1.30
CA ILE A 66 -4.54 6.58 0.46
C ILE A 66 -6.00 7.04 0.53
N ILE A 67 -6.23 8.29 0.90
CA ILE A 67 -7.52 8.98 0.93
C ILE A 67 -7.38 10.24 0.09
N GLY A 68 -8.35 10.47 -0.80
CA GLY A 68 -8.33 11.56 -1.79
C GLY A 68 -7.98 11.01 -3.18
N ASP A 69 -6.84 11.38 -3.73
CA ASP A 69 -6.40 10.92 -5.05
C ASP A 69 -5.83 9.49 -5.00
N THR A 70 -6.65 8.52 -5.41
CA THR A 70 -6.28 7.09 -5.49
C THR A 70 -5.79 6.67 -6.88
N SER A 71 -5.52 7.61 -7.80
CA SER A 71 -5.07 7.29 -9.17
C SER A 71 -3.77 6.49 -9.21
N LYS A 72 -2.89 6.69 -8.22
CA LYS A 72 -1.59 6.00 -8.09
C LYS A 72 -1.67 4.70 -7.28
N SER A 73 -2.85 4.31 -6.78
CA SER A 73 -3.04 3.05 -6.03
C SER A 73 -2.67 1.77 -6.78
N PRO A 74 -2.83 1.65 -8.11
CA PRO A 74 -2.38 0.46 -8.85
C PRO A 74 -0.87 0.21 -8.75
N LEU A 75 -0.04 1.25 -8.68
CA LEU A 75 1.42 1.11 -8.51
C LEU A 75 1.74 0.52 -7.14
N LEU A 76 1.10 1.04 -6.09
CA LEU A 76 1.25 0.54 -4.72
C LEU A 76 0.74 -0.90 -4.61
N LYS A 77 -0.37 -1.23 -5.28
CA LYS A 77 -0.88 -2.60 -5.35
C LYS A 77 0.18 -3.56 -5.88
N THR A 78 0.78 -3.25 -7.02
CA THR A 78 1.82 -4.11 -7.61
C THR A 78 3.04 -4.21 -6.70
N ALA A 79 3.50 -3.10 -6.12
CA ALA A 79 4.63 -3.09 -5.21
C ALA A 79 4.43 -3.98 -3.98
N ILE A 80 3.24 -3.94 -3.38
CA ILE A 80 2.88 -4.76 -2.21
C ILE A 80 2.73 -6.24 -2.59
N GLU A 81 2.04 -6.54 -3.69
CA GLU A 81 1.83 -7.93 -4.15
C GLU A 81 3.14 -8.63 -4.50
N GLN A 82 4.05 -7.91 -5.16
CA GLN A 82 5.33 -8.44 -5.63
C GLN A 82 6.45 -8.28 -4.60
N LYS A 83 6.20 -7.61 -3.48
CA LYS A 83 7.19 -7.32 -2.42
C LYS A 83 8.46 -6.68 -2.99
N LEU A 84 8.28 -5.65 -3.81
CA LEU A 84 9.39 -5.01 -4.53
C LEU A 84 10.37 -4.35 -3.55
N PRO A 85 11.68 -4.61 -3.67
CA PRO A 85 12.69 -4.00 -2.82
C PRO A 85 12.94 -2.53 -3.22
N LEU A 86 12.93 -1.66 -2.23
CA LEU A 86 13.34 -0.26 -2.28
C LEU A 86 14.87 -0.19 -2.12
N GLU A 87 15.58 -0.68 -3.13
CA GLU A 87 17.03 -0.54 -3.17
C GLU A 87 17.38 0.96 -3.27
N ARG A 88 18.16 1.47 -2.31
CA ARG A 88 18.74 2.84 -2.30
C ARG A 88 17.90 3.99 -1.73
N ILE A 89 16.91 3.74 -0.87
CA ILE A 89 16.13 4.82 -0.25
C ILE A 89 16.40 4.93 1.25
N ASP A 90 16.71 6.15 1.69
CA ASP A 90 16.54 6.55 3.08
C ASP A 90 15.06 6.87 3.31
N CYS A 91 14.37 5.92 3.95
CA CYS A 91 12.93 6.06 4.17
C CYS A 91 12.61 7.25 5.10
N GLN A 92 13.59 7.78 5.86
CA GLN A 92 13.36 8.87 6.81
C GLN A 92 13.13 10.23 6.17
N VAL A 93 13.53 10.44 4.91
CA VAL A 93 13.53 11.77 4.27
C VAL A 93 12.74 11.82 2.96
N ILE A 94 12.25 10.68 2.47
CA ILE A 94 11.55 10.60 1.18
C ILE A 94 10.07 10.98 1.30
N THR A 95 9.56 11.70 0.32
CA THR A 95 8.12 11.97 0.15
C THR A 95 7.40 10.80 -0.53
N ILE A 96 6.09 10.70 -0.34
CA ILE A 96 5.27 9.65 -0.99
C ILE A 96 5.28 9.84 -2.51
N ASP A 97 5.34 11.08 -3.01
CA ASP A 97 5.41 11.33 -4.45
C ASP A 97 6.75 10.86 -5.05
N GLU A 98 7.88 11.10 -4.39
CA GLU A 98 9.19 10.55 -4.80
C GLU A 98 9.21 9.02 -4.77
N LEU A 99 8.64 8.41 -3.73
CA LEU A 99 8.51 6.95 -3.63
C LEU A 99 7.69 6.40 -4.82
N LEU A 100 6.59 7.05 -5.17
CA LEU A 100 5.74 6.62 -6.27
C LEU A 100 6.43 6.77 -7.63
N GLU A 101 7.21 7.84 -7.85
CA GLU A 101 8.03 7.97 -9.06
C GLU A 101 9.08 6.85 -9.15
N LEU A 102 9.70 6.47 -8.01
CA LEU A 102 10.65 5.38 -7.99
C LEU A 102 9.98 4.04 -8.29
N LEU A 103 8.80 3.77 -7.74
CA LEU A 103 8.05 2.54 -8.04
C LEU A 103 7.68 2.42 -9.53
N LYS A 104 7.38 3.53 -10.22
CA LYS A 104 7.14 3.50 -11.68
C LYS A 104 8.35 3.02 -12.50
N THR A 105 9.56 3.14 -11.97
CA THR A 105 10.77 2.69 -12.68
C THR A 105 11.02 1.19 -12.53
N ILE A 106 10.37 0.54 -11.56
CA ILE A 106 10.59 -0.87 -11.19
C ILE A 106 9.38 -1.74 -11.57
N VAL A 107 8.16 -1.18 -11.54
CA VAL A 107 6.89 -1.82 -11.94
C VAL A 107 6.67 -1.75 -13.44
#